data_AF-A0A5C7S7U6-F1
#
_entry.id   AF-A0A5C7S7U6-F1
#
_cell.length_a   1.000
_cell.length_b   1.000
_cell.length_c   1.000
_cell.angle_alpha   90.00
_cell.angle_beta   90.00
_cell.angle_gamma   90.00
#
_symmetry.space_group_name_H-M   'P 1'
#
loop_
_entity.id
_entity.type
_entity.pdbx_description
1 polymer ?
#
loop_
_entity_poly.entity_id
_entity_poly.type
_entity_poly.pdbx_seq_one_letter_code
_entity_poly.pdbx_strand_id
1 'polypeptide(L)'
;RRLRDLWPRRLLVKGVLLPEDALRAQEAGADGVVVSNHGGRQLDCAPAPIETLAAVRQAVGAEMTVIVDSGFRRGSDFVKARALGADAAMSGRATLYGLAAAGAAGAARALEILRGEMERTLGLIGCARMDEVDARYVGRG
;
A
#
# COMPACT_ATOMS: atom_id res chain seq x y z
N ARG A 1 -4.41 -20.77 -9.30
CA ARG A 1 -5.01 -20.98 -10.64
C ARG A 1 -6.51 -21.26 -10.58
N ARG A 2 -7.03 -22.24 -9.83
CA ARG A 2 -8.50 -22.46 -9.71
C ARG A 2 -9.36 -21.21 -9.43
N LEU A 3 -8.95 -20.33 -8.50
CA LEU A 3 -9.68 -19.07 -8.24
C LEU A 3 -9.65 -18.11 -9.43
N ARG A 4 -8.56 -18.10 -10.20
CA ARG A 4 -8.45 -17.31 -11.42
C ARG A 4 -9.48 -17.76 -12.45
N ASP A 5 -9.67 -19.07 -12.60
CA ASP A 5 -10.62 -19.64 -13.57
C ASP A 5 -12.08 -19.31 -13.20
N LEU A 6 -12.37 -19.19 -11.90
CA LEU A 6 -13.71 -18.87 -11.38
C LEU A 6 -14.03 -17.38 -11.35
N TRP A 7 -13.02 -16.51 -11.37
CA TRP A 7 -13.17 -15.07 -11.26
C TRP A 7 -12.60 -14.42 -12.50
N PRO A 8 -13.39 -13.87 -13.43
CA PRO A 8 -12.85 -13.28 -14.67
C PRO A 8 -12.45 -11.79 -14.53
N ARG A 9 -12.68 -11.16 -13.37
CA ARG A 9 -12.37 -9.72 -13.14
C ARG A 9 -10.99 -9.54 -12.52
N ARG A 10 -10.60 -8.33 -12.14
CA ARG A 10 -9.34 -8.11 -11.41
C ARG A 10 -9.27 -8.98 -10.14
N LEU A 11 -8.16 -9.70 -9.97
CA LEU A 11 -7.85 -10.56 -8.82
C LEU A 11 -6.52 -10.12 -8.23
N LEU A 12 -6.56 -9.71 -6.97
CA LEU A 12 -5.36 -9.34 -6.22
C LEU A 12 -5.10 -10.34 -5.09
N VAL A 13 -3.84 -10.68 -4.88
CA VAL A 13 -3.42 -11.54 -3.75
C VAL A 13 -2.89 -10.66 -2.62
N LYS A 14 -3.55 -10.69 -1.47
CA LYS A 14 -3.17 -9.90 -0.29
C LYS A 14 -2.44 -10.74 0.74
N GLY A 15 -1.42 -10.15 1.35
CA GLY A 15 -0.59 -10.82 2.37
C GLY A 15 0.77 -11.25 1.84
N VAL A 16 1.16 -10.77 0.65
CA VAL A 16 2.49 -11.01 0.10
C VAL A 16 3.50 -10.14 0.85
N LEU A 17 4.65 -10.70 1.18
CA LEU A 17 5.74 -9.95 1.81
C LEU A 17 7.05 -10.08 1.04
N LEU A 18 7.25 -11.17 0.31
CA LEU A 18 8.50 -11.47 -0.36
C LEU A 18 8.36 -11.39 -1.90
N PRO A 19 9.41 -10.99 -2.63
CA PRO A 19 9.39 -10.89 -4.08
C PRO A 19 9.01 -12.19 -4.79
N GLU A 20 9.51 -13.34 -4.33
CA GLU A 20 9.24 -14.65 -4.89
C GLU A 20 7.74 -15.02 -4.85
N ASP A 21 7.04 -14.63 -3.78
CA ASP A 21 5.60 -14.89 -3.67
C ASP A 21 4.78 -13.96 -4.56
N ALA A 22 5.27 -12.74 -4.80
CA ALA A 22 4.66 -11.82 -5.76
C ALA A 22 4.77 -12.35 -7.19
N LEU A 23 5.93 -12.88 -7.58
CA LEU A 23 6.14 -13.55 -8.87
C LEU A 23 5.26 -14.79 -9.02
N ARG A 24 5.17 -15.64 -7.98
CA ARG A 24 4.27 -16.80 -7.98
C ARG A 24 2.80 -16.40 -8.14
N ALA A 25 2.38 -15.29 -7.54
CA ALA A 25 1.04 -14.74 -7.73
C ALA A 25 0.81 -14.28 -9.18
N GLN A 26 1.79 -13.59 -9.78
CA GLN A 26 1.78 -13.18 -11.18
C GLN A 26 1.67 -14.40 -12.13
N GLU A 27 2.52 -15.42 -11.94
CA GLU A 27 2.50 -16.69 -12.69
C GLU A 27 1.20 -17.50 -12.53
N ALA A 28 0.47 -17.26 -11.44
CA ALA A 28 -0.84 -17.85 -11.19
C ALA A 28 -1.99 -17.05 -11.83
N GLY A 29 -1.71 -15.93 -12.49
CA GLY A 29 -2.66 -15.07 -13.20
C GLY A 29 -3.26 -13.94 -12.36
N ALA A 30 -2.67 -13.58 -11.22
CA ALA A 30 -3.11 -12.43 -10.45
C ALA A 30 -2.81 -11.12 -11.19
N ASP A 31 -3.74 -10.17 -11.15
CA ASP A 31 -3.59 -8.84 -11.76
C ASP A 31 -2.81 -7.86 -10.85
N GLY A 32 -2.63 -8.23 -9.59
CA GLY A 32 -1.91 -7.43 -8.63
C GLY A 32 -1.68 -8.13 -7.29
N VAL A 33 -0.88 -7.51 -6.45
CA VAL A 33 -0.57 -7.98 -5.09
C VAL A 33 -0.78 -6.85 -4.08
N VAL A 34 -1.08 -7.24 -2.84
CA VAL A 34 -1.11 -6.31 -1.70
C VAL A 34 -0.02 -6.72 -0.71
N VAL A 35 1.01 -5.91 -0.61
CA VAL A 35 2.13 -6.07 0.32
C VAL A 35 1.62 -5.78 1.74
N SER A 36 1.56 -6.81 2.58
CA SER A 36 0.80 -6.74 3.83
C SER A 36 1.22 -7.81 4.81
N ASN A 37 1.41 -7.45 6.09
CA ASN A 37 1.52 -8.39 7.21
C ASN A 37 0.22 -8.43 8.03
N HIS A 38 -0.89 -8.03 7.42
CA HIS A 38 -2.22 -7.97 8.03
C HIS A 38 -2.29 -7.04 9.26
N GLY A 39 -1.48 -5.98 9.26
CA GLY A 39 -1.40 -5.02 10.37
C GLY A 39 -0.72 -5.58 11.61
N GLY A 40 0.17 -6.56 11.45
CA GLY A 40 0.90 -7.25 12.53
C GLY A 40 0.02 -8.20 13.33
N ARG A 41 -0.97 -8.84 12.70
CA ARG A 41 -2.00 -9.66 13.39
C ARG A 41 -1.95 -11.14 13.04
N GLN A 42 -1.03 -11.57 12.19
CA GLN A 42 -0.97 -12.95 11.70
C GLN A 42 0.34 -13.60 12.15
N LEU A 43 1.41 -13.48 11.37
CA LEU A 43 2.73 -13.92 11.78
C LEU A 43 3.45 -12.77 12.49
N ASP A 44 3.68 -12.93 13.79
CA ASP A 44 4.52 -12.01 14.55
C ASP A 44 5.98 -12.08 14.07
N CYS A 45 6.73 -10.98 14.24
CA CYS A 45 8.09 -10.81 13.75
C CYS A 45 8.26 -10.88 12.22
N ALA A 46 7.17 -10.90 11.44
CA ALA A 46 7.24 -10.68 10.00
C ALA A 46 7.74 -9.25 9.69
N PRO A 47 8.48 -9.04 8.58
CA PRO A 47 8.99 -7.72 8.22
C PRO A 47 7.87 -6.68 8.08
N ALA A 48 8.22 -5.40 8.24
CA ALA A 48 7.26 -4.34 7.98
C ALA A 48 7.01 -4.27 6.46
N PRO A 49 5.76 -4.20 5.98
CA PRO A 49 5.46 -4.20 4.54
C PRO A 49 6.15 -3.09 3.74
N ILE A 50 6.43 -1.94 4.38
CA ILE A 50 7.14 -0.84 3.73
C ILE A 50 8.61 -1.18 3.43
N GLU A 51 9.22 -2.08 4.20
CA GLU A 51 10.63 -2.50 4.04
C GLU A 51 10.80 -3.44 2.85
N THR A 52 9.77 -4.22 2.50
CA THR A 52 9.83 -5.17 1.38
C THR A 52 9.22 -4.64 0.09
N LEU A 53 8.46 -3.54 0.15
CA LEU A 53 7.71 -2.96 -0.96
C LEU A 53 8.55 -2.74 -2.22
N ALA A 54 9.72 -2.09 -2.08
CA ALA A 54 10.58 -1.78 -3.24
C ALA A 54 11.10 -3.04 -3.93
N ALA A 55 11.49 -4.07 -3.15
CA ALA A 55 11.94 -5.35 -3.69
C ALA A 55 10.80 -6.09 -4.42
N VAL A 56 9.58 -6.06 -3.85
CA VAL A 56 8.39 -6.63 -4.51
C VAL A 56 8.11 -5.90 -5.82
N ARG A 57 8.09 -4.56 -5.83
CA ARG A 57 7.89 -3.75 -7.04
C ARG A 57 8.91 -4.09 -8.12
N GLN A 58 10.19 -4.18 -7.75
CA GLN A 58 11.28 -4.49 -8.68
C GLN A 58 11.08 -5.86 -9.34
N ALA A 59 10.64 -6.87 -8.58
CA ALA A 59 10.45 -8.21 -9.11
C ALA A 59 9.29 -8.31 -10.11
N VAL A 60 8.14 -7.66 -9.83
CA VAL A 60 6.93 -7.80 -10.65
C VAL A 60 6.83 -6.81 -11.83
N GLY A 61 7.88 -6.03 -12.10
CA GLY A 61 7.94 -5.09 -13.24
C GLY A 61 7.20 -3.79 -12.97
N ALA A 62 6.65 -3.11 -13.98
CA ALA A 62 5.80 -1.91 -13.80
C ALA A 62 4.30 -2.20 -14.02
N GLU A 63 3.99 -3.23 -14.81
CA GLU A 63 2.62 -3.51 -15.28
C GLU A 63 1.70 -4.09 -14.20
N MET A 64 2.24 -4.89 -13.27
CA MET A 64 1.45 -5.50 -12.21
C MET A 64 1.05 -4.44 -11.17
N THR A 65 -0.21 -4.43 -10.74
CA THR A 65 -0.65 -3.51 -9.67
C THR A 65 -0.08 -3.93 -8.32
N VAL A 66 0.60 -3.00 -7.63
CA VAL A 66 1.17 -3.20 -6.29
C VAL A 66 0.51 -2.24 -5.30
N ILE A 67 -0.22 -2.79 -4.34
CA ILE A 67 -0.82 -2.05 -3.22
C ILE A 67 -0.05 -2.38 -1.94
N VAL A 68 -0.02 -1.47 -0.97
CA VAL A 68 0.58 -1.74 0.36
C VAL A 68 -0.35 -1.33 1.50
N ASP A 69 -0.27 -2.02 2.64
CA ASP A 69 -0.95 -1.62 3.88
C ASP A 69 -0.05 -1.79 5.11
N SER A 70 -0.64 -1.67 6.31
CA SER A 70 -0.02 -1.89 7.62
C SER A 70 0.89 -0.74 8.08
N GLY A 71 0.47 -0.05 9.16
CA GLY A 71 1.29 0.98 9.82
C GLY A 71 1.08 2.42 9.33
N PHE A 72 0.36 2.65 8.24
CA PHE A 72 0.11 4.00 7.68
C PHE A 72 -0.72 4.87 8.61
N ARG A 73 -0.15 5.96 9.13
CA ARG A 73 -0.80 6.88 10.10
C ARG A 73 -0.62 8.35 9.79
N ARG A 74 0.30 8.70 8.89
CA ARG A 74 0.54 10.06 8.41
C ARG A 74 0.40 10.14 6.90
N GLY A 75 0.07 11.32 6.39
CA GLY A 75 0.06 11.56 4.94
C GLY A 75 1.41 11.30 4.27
N SER A 76 2.52 11.58 4.97
CA SER A 76 3.86 11.29 4.47
C SER A 76 4.17 9.79 4.33
N ASP A 77 3.46 8.90 5.04
CA ASP A 77 3.60 7.45 4.86
C ASP A 77 3.09 7.02 3.48
N PHE A 78 1.96 7.59 3.03
CA PHE A 78 1.41 7.33 1.70
C PHE A 78 2.33 7.85 0.59
N VAL A 79 2.95 9.02 0.80
CA VAL A 79 3.94 9.59 -0.14
C VAL A 79 5.19 8.70 -0.22
N LYS A 80 5.69 8.19 0.91
CA LYS A 80 6.81 7.23 0.92
C LYS A 80 6.47 5.93 0.20
N ALA A 81 5.26 5.38 0.41
CA ALA A 81 4.83 4.20 -0.32
C ALA A 81 4.81 4.40 -1.84
N ARG A 82 4.33 5.57 -2.29
CA ARG A 82 4.36 5.93 -3.71
C ARG A 82 5.80 6.03 -4.22
N ALA A 83 6.69 6.71 -3.49
CA ALA A 83 8.10 6.82 -3.83
C ALA A 83 8.80 5.45 -3.95
N LEU A 84 8.38 4.47 -3.13
CA LEU A 84 8.88 3.10 -3.14
C LEU A 84 8.18 2.20 -4.18
N GLY A 85 7.29 2.78 -5.01
CA GLY A 85 6.71 2.11 -6.16
C GLY A 85 5.33 1.48 -5.95
N ALA A 86 4.63 1.77 -4.85
CA ALA A 86 3.23 1.39 -4.74
C ALA A 86 2.35 2.21 -5.69
N ASP A 87 1.32 1.55 -6.25
CA ASP A 87 0.25 2.18 -7.02
C ASP A 87 -0.85 2.73 -6.11
N ALA A 88 -1.04 2.12 -4.94
CA ALA A 88 -1.94 2.60 -3.89
C ALA A 88 -1.48 2.13 -2.50
N ALA A 89 -1.95 2.82 -1.46
CA ALA A 89 -1.79 2.38 -0.08
C ALA A 89 -3.13 2.40 0.68
N MET A 90 -3.32 1.46 1.60
CA MET A 90 -4.58 1.27 2.32
C MET A 90 -4.47 1.68 3.79
N SER A 91 -5.54 2.31 4.30
CA SER A 91 -5.73 2.56 5.72
C SER A 91 -6.72 1.58 6.33
N GLY A 92 -6.30 0.88 7.38
CA GLY A 92 -7.16 -0.03 8.16
C GLY A 92 -7.68 0.64 9.43
N ARG A 93 -6.92 0.52 10.53
CA ARG A 93 -7.37 0.93 11.88
C ARG A 93 -7.80 2.39 12.01
N ALA A 94 -7.25 3.32 11.24
CA ALA A 94 -7.61 4.74 11.37
C ALA A 94 -9.09 4.99 11.07
N THR A 95 -9.65 4.33 10.04
CA THR A 95 -11.07 4.46 9.70
C THR A 95 -11.97 3.82 10.76
N LEU A 96 -11.54 2.71 11.35
CA LEU A 96 -12.24 2.04 12.45
C LEU A 96 -12.26 2.88 13.73
N TYR A 97 -11.16 3.56 14.06
CA TYR A 97 -11.12 4.47 15.20
C TYR A 97 -12.00 5.70 14.98
N GLY A 98 -12.00 6.25 13.77
CA GLY A 98 -12.95 7.29 13.39
C GLY A 98 -14.39 6.82 13.53
N LEU A 99 -14.71 5.62 13.04
CA LEU A 99 -16.03 5.01 13.16
C LEU A 99 -16.48 4.89 14.62
N ALA A 100 -15.60 4.41 15.50
CA ALA A 100 -15.90 4.28 16.92
C ALA A 100 -16.15 5.64 17.60
N ALA A 101 -15.45 6.69 17.17
CA ALA A 101 -15.56 8.01 17.78
C ALA A 101 -16.81 8.79 17.35
N ALA A 102 -17.21 8.71 16.07
CA ALA A 102 -18.30 9.54 15.53
C ALA A 102 -19.03 8.89 14.34
N GLY A 103 -19.11 7.57 14.30
CA GLY A 103 -19.80 6.85 13.23
C GLY A 103 -19.20 7.12 11.85
N ALA A 104 -20.03 7.14 10.82
CA ALA A 104 -19.59 7.38 9.44
C ALA A 104 -18.84 8.71 9.28
N ALA A 105 -19.25 9.77 9.99
CA ALA A 105 -18.59 11.07 9.97
C ALA A 105 -17.15 11.00 10.52
N GLY A 106 -16.93 10.22 11.59
CA GLY A 106 -15.59 10.02 12.13
C GLY A 106 -14.67 9.21 11.20
N ALA A 107 -15.20 8.18 10.54
CA ALA A 107 -14.44 7.42 9.53
C ALA A 107 -14.04 8.31 8.34
N ALA A 108 -14.97 9.14 7.84
CA ALA A 108 -14.69 10.14 6.82
C ALA A 108 -13.63 11.15 7.29
N ARG A 109 -13.77 11.67 8.51
CA ARG A 109 -12.81 12.63 9.09
C ARG A 109 -11.40 12.06 9.18
N ALA A 110 -11.25 10.78 9.53
CA ALA A 110 -9.93 10.13 9.55
C ALA A 110 -9.28 10.12 8.15
N LEU A 111 -10.06 9.85 7.09
CA LEU A 111 -9.55 9.88 5.71
C LEU A 111 -9.24 11.32 5.24
N GLU A 112 -10.04 12.31 5.64
CA GLU A 112 -9.78 13.72 5.34
C GLU A 112 -8.46 14.20 5.94
N ILE A 113 -8.19 13.85 7.20
CA ILE A 113 -6.93 14.22 7.87
C ILE A 113 -5.74 13.64 7.11
N LEU A 114 -5.79 12.35 6.76
CA LEU A 114 -4.72 11.69 6.01
C LEU A 114 -4.52 12.33 4.64
N ARG A 115 -5.60 12.63 3.91
CA ARG A 115 -5.55 13.32 2.62
C ARG A 115 -4.92 14.72 2.73
N GLY A 116 -5.35 15.54 3.70
CA GLY A 116 -4.79 16.87 3.92
C GLY A 116 -3.30 16.83 4.32
N GLU A 117 -2.87 15.80 5.06
CA GLU A 117 -1.45 15.57 5.31
C GLU A 117 -0.67 15.14 4.05
N MET A 118 -1.27 14.34 3.16
CA MET A 118 -0.66 13.97 1.88
C MET A 118 -0.44 15.22 1.02
N GLU A 119 -1.48 16.04 0.85
CA GLU A 119 -1.42 17.30 0.09
C GLU A 119 -0.35 18.25 0.63
N ARG A 120 -0.27 18.43 1.96
CA ARG A 120 0.81 19.21 2.59
C ARG A 120 2.19 18.61 2.31
N THR A 121 2.33 17.29 2.39
CA THR A 121 3.63 16.63 2.14
C THR A 121 4.07 16.86 0.70
N LEU A 122 3.17 16.70 -0.27
CA LEU A 122 3.44 16.96 -1.69
C LEU A 122 3.88 18.40 -1.93
N GLY A 123 3.15 19.38 -1.36
CA GLY A 123 3.49 20.79 -1.45
C GLY A 123 4.89 21.11 -0.89
N LEU A 124 5.26 20.48 0.23
CA LEU A 124 6.58 20.69 0.85
C LEU A 124 7.74 20.10 0.05
N ILE A 125 7.52 19.02 -0.70
CA ILE A 125 8.54 18.40 -1.56
C ILE A 125 8.48 18.88 -3.02
N GLY A 126 7.61 19.87 -3.31
CA GLY A 126 7.47 20.46 -4.64
C GLY A 126 6.85 19.54 -5.69
N CYS A 127 6.02 18.58 -5.29
CA CYS A 127 5.26 17.74 -6.21
C CYS A 127 3.81 18.25 -6.30
N ALA A 128 3.29 18.47 -7.51
CA ALA A 128 1.89 18.83 -7.72
C ALA A 128 0.98 17.59 -7.73
N ARG A 129 1.55 16.42 -8.05
CA ARG A 129 0.80 15.17 -8.22
C ARG A 129 1.54 13.98 -7.62
N MET A 130 0.78 12.93 -7.27
CA MET A 130 1.35 11.69 -6.73
C MET A 130 2.21 10.94 -7.74
N ASP A 131 1.98 11.09 -9.04
CA ASP A 131 2.77 10.42 -10.08
C ASP A 131 4.16 11.05 -10.29
N GLU A 132 4.39 12.27 -9.79
CA GLU A 132 5.70 12.95 -9.77
C GLU A 132 6.61 12.47 -8.63
N VAL A 133 6.06 11.72 -7.67
CA VAL A 133 6.81 11.20 -6.52
C VAL A 133 7.55 9.93 -6.93
N ASP A 134 8.88 9.96 -6.82
CA ASP A 134 9.78 8.84 -7.06
C ASP A 134 10.74 8.59 -5.89
N ALA A 135 11.63 7.61 -6.05
CA ALA A 135 12.57 7.17 -5.02
C ALA A 135 13.58 8.25 -4.54
N ARG A 136 13.76 9.38 -5.25
CA ARG A 136 14.67 10.46 -4.85
C ARG A 136 14.22 11.18 -3.57
N TYR A 137 12.93 11.09 -3.24
CA TYR A 137 12.33 11.73 -2.06
C TYR A 137 12.45 10.91 -0.78
N VAL A 138 13.02 9.70 -0.85
CA VAL A 138 13.22 8.82 0.30
C VAL A 138 14.72 8.53 0.44
N GLY A 139 15.25 8.77 1.64
CA GLY A 139 16.65 8.47 1.93
C GLY A 139 16.94 6.98 1.77
N ARG A 140 18.08 6.66 1.14
CA ARG A 140 18.62 5.29 1.17
C ARG A 140 19.38 5.13 2.48
N GLY A 141 18.93 4.20 3.31
CA GLY A 141 19.67 3.74 4.49
C GLY A 141 20.91 2.94 4.10
#